data_AF-A0A9D7PJT6-F1
#
_entry.id   AF-A0A9D7PJT6-F1
#
_cell.length_a   1.000
_cell.length_b   1.000
_cell.length_c   1.000
_cell.angle_alpha   90.00
_cell.angle_beta   90.00
_cell.angle_gamma   90.00
#
_symmetry.space_group_name_H-M   'P 1'
#
loop_
_entity.id
_entity.type
_entity.pdbx_description
1 polymer ?
#
loop_
_entity_poly.entity_id
_entity_poly.type
_entity_poly.pdbx_seq_one_letter_code
_entity_poly.pdbx_strand_id
1 'polypeptide(L)'
;MGKTENDSLLAENTLKQMQTPFSNRYGMGFSIGDWNGLHSIRHSGLTRNYSSAINILPNQNCGIVILTNINSFYAVRNIMDGLIIRLNKQEKVAYIPYEMYFRYAILGLFLWSFIEFLFRLNKWRKQKFVFRYSKDKEDIFWLFISIFLALSWLFVIPYFAELPLLSMPTLQPDLGYALFIGAIIGTLSGFVQYFIKGNTNKEILRPTLYL
;
A
#
# COMPACT_ATOMS: atom_id res chain seq x y z
N MET A 1 6.24 -5.68 42.03
CA MET A 1 7.69 -5.77 42.32
C MET A 1 8.43 -5.10 41.19
N GLY A 2 9.06 -3.95 41.45
CA GLY A 2 9.89 -3.26 40.46
C GLY A 2 11.26 -3.93 40.40
N LYS A 3 11.80 -4.11 39.19
CA LYS A 3 13.13 -4.67 38.96
C LYS A 3 14.22 -3.85 39.66
N THR A 4 15.23 -4.54 40.19
CA THR A 4 16.48 -3.92 40.65
C THR A 4 17.47 -3.75 39.49
N GLU A 5 18.51 -2.93 39.66
CA GLU A 5 19.50 -2.58 38.60
C GLU A 5 20.18 -3.79 37.93
N ASN A 6 20.17 -4.96 38.56
CA ASN A 6 20.78 -6.18 38.05
C ASN A 6 19.78 -7.25 37.57
N ASP A 7 18.47 -6.97 37.56
CA ASP A 7 17.44 -7.91 37.09
C ASP A 7 17.29 -7.84 35.56
N SER A 8 18.34 -8.21 34.83
CA SER A 8 18.21 -8.49 33.41
C SER A 8 17.47 -9.80 33.21
N LEU A 9 16.36 -9.75 32.46
CA LEU A 9 15.65 -10.98 32.04
C LEU A 9 16.40 -11.73 30.94
N LEU A 10 17.39 -11.08 30.32
CA LEU A 10 18.16 -11.61 29.21
C LEU A 10 19.64 -11.67 29.59
N ALA A 11 20.29 -12.79 29.28
CA ALA A 11 21.75 -12.85 29.34
C ALA A 11 22.35 -11.85 28.35
N GLU A 12 23.52 -11.29 28.66
CA GLU A 12 24.20 -10.32 27.81
C GLU A 12 24.43 -10.85 26.38
N ASN A 13 24.83 -12.12 26.26
CA ASN A 13 25.00 -12.78 24.96
C ASN A 13 23.68 -12.86 24.17
N THR A 14 22.56 -13.12 24.83
CA THR A 14 21.23 -13.15 24.20
C THR A 14 20.83 -11.76 23.71
N LEU A 15 21.04 -10.73 24.54
CA LEU A 15 20.77 -9.35 24.15
C LEU A 15 21.61 -8.95 22.92
N LYS A 16 22.91 -9.27 22.94
CA LYS A 16 23.81 -9.01 21.81
C LYS A 16 23.35 -9.72 20.54
N GLN A 17 22.91 -10.98 20.64
CA GLN A 17 22.34 -11.71 19.50
C GLN A 17 21.06 -11.05 18.96
N MET A 18 20.17 -10.58 19.84
CA MET A 18 18.95 -9.88 19.42
C MET A 18 19.25 -8.57 18.68
N GLN A 19 20.32 -7.88 19.09
CA GLN A 19 20.77 -6.60 18.56
C GLN A 19 21.78 -6.72 17.40
N THR A 20 22.13 -7.94 16.99
CA THR A 20 23.01 -8.18 15.84
C THR A 20 22.17 -8.54 14.62
N PRO A 21 22.30 -7.83 13.48
CA PRO A 21 21.55 -8.17 12.28
C PRO A 21 22.04 -9.52 11.71
N PHE A 22 21.11 -10.41 11.38
CA PHE A 22 21.44 -11.67 10.70
C PHE A 22 21.38 -11.53 9.16
N SER A 23 20.64 -10.53 8.66
CA SER A 23 20.55 -10.20 7.24
C SER A 23 20.26 -8.71 7.06
N ASN A 24 21.11 -8.02 6.29
CA ASN A 24 21.05 -6.58 6.05
C ASN A 24 20.96 -5.73 7.33
N ARG A 25 19.72 -5.41 7.72
CA ARG A 25 19.36 -4.50 8.82
C ARG A 25 18.30 -5.11 9.74
N TYR A 26 18.11 -6.43 9.74
CA TYR A 26 17.11 -7.09 10.57
C TYR A 26 17.78 -8.14 11.46
N GLY A 27 17.51 -8.05 12.77
CA GLY A 27 17.96 -8.98 13.82
C GLY A 27 16.79 -9.81 14.34
N MET A 28 16.82 -10.22 15.62
CA MET A 28 15.71 -10.98 16.22
C MET A 28 14.55 -10.06 16.60
N GLY A 29 13.68 -9.74 15.64
CA GLY A 29 12.46 -8.94 15.87
C GLY A 29 12.66 -7.42 15.76
N PHE A 30 13.89 -6.97 15.48
CA PHE A 30 14.23 -5.56 15.37
C PHE A 30 14.86 -5.22 14.03
N SER A 31 14.54 -4.04 13.51
CA SER A 31 15.36 -3.39 12.50
C SER A 31 16.52 -2.69 13.19
N ILE A 32 17.74 -2.96 12.76
CA ILE A 32 18.98 -2.45 13.32
C ILE A 32 19.74 -1.70 12.24
N GLY A 33 20.17 -0.48 12.54
CA GLY A 33 21.03 0.30 11.66
C GLY A 33 21.09 1.75 12.08
N ASP A 34 21.78 2.56 11.29
CA ASP A 34 21.96 3.96 11.64
C ASP A 34 20.87 4.83 11.04
N TRP A 35 20.40 5.79 11.84
CA TRP A 35 19.44 6.83 11.45
C TRP A 35 19.96 8.18 11.92
N ASN A 36 20.10 9.12 10.99
CA ASN A 36 20.66 10.45 11.24
C ASN A 36 22.00 10.44 12.02
N GLY A 37 22.88 9.48 11.67
CA GLY A 37 24.18 9.28 12.32
C GLY A 37 24.13 8.62 13.70
N LEU A 38 22.94 8.19 14.16
CA LEU A 38 22.75 7.51 15.45
C LEU A 38 22.46 6.03 15.23
N HIS A 39 23.14 5.17 15.99
CA HIS A 39 22.87 3.74 15.98
C HIS A 39 21.50 3.45 16.60
N SER A 40 20.61 2.84 15.84
CA SER A 40 19.19 2.67 16.18
C SER A 40 18.75 1.22 16.06
N ILE A 41 18.05 0.75 17.09
CA ILE A 41 17.43 -0.57 17.16
C ILE A 41 15.94 -0.34 17.35
N ARG A 42 15.15 -0.61 16.31
CA ARG A 42 13.77 -0.14 16.21
C ARG A 42 12.81 -1.23 15.79
N HIS A 43 11.57 -1.10 16.24
CA HIS A 43 10.46 -1.91 15.78
C HIS A 43 9.18 -1.07 15.76
N SER A 44 8.24 -1.44 14.90
CA SER A 44 6.95 -0.77 14.77
C SER A 44 5.83 -1.78 14.85
N GLY A 45 4.75 -1.40 15.53
CA GLY A 45 3.52 -2.17 15.61
C GLY A 45 2.38 -1.42 14.93
N LEU A 46 1.49 -2.17 14.28
CA LEU A 46 0.28 -1.63 13.69
C LEU A 46 -0.89 -2.58 13.98
N THR A 47 -1.98 -2.00 14.43
CA THR A 47 -3.29 -2.66 14.56
C THR A 47 -4.34 -1.75 13.91
N ARG A 48 -5.59 -2.21 13.86
CA ARG A 48 -6.70 -1.43 13.27
C ARG A 48 -6.83 -0.01 13.82
N ASN A 49 -6.58 0.18 15.12
CA ASN A 49 -6.83 1.46 15.81
C ASN A 49 -5.59 2.07 16.44
N TYR A 50 -4.48 1.34 16.51
CA TYR A 50 -3.27 1.80 17.18
C TYR A 50 -2.04 1.58 16.31
N SER A 51 -1.11 2.53 16.41
CA SER A 51 0.25 2.38 15.90
C SER A 51 1.23 2.58 17.04
N SER A 52 2.34 1.86 16.99
CA SER A 52 3.42 1.98 17.96
C SER A 52 4.78 1.97 17.30
N ALA A 53 5.74 2.62 17.93
CA ALA A 53 7.14 2.53 17.58
C ALA A 53 7.98 2.46 18.84
N ILE A 54 8.97 1.59 18.84
CA ILE A 54 10.07 1.56 19.80
C ILE A 54 11.36 1.87 19.06
N ASN A 55 12.19 2.70 19.68
CA ASN A 55 13.54 2.96 19.21
C ASN A 55 14.50 2.98 20.41
N ILE A 56 15.52 2.14 20.35
CA ILE A 56 16.60 2.08 21.32
C ILE A 56 17.83 2.68 20.65
N LEU A 57 18.45 3.63 21.33
CA LEU A 57 19.67 4.32 20.96
C LEU A 57 20.77 3.93 21.97
N PRO A 58 21.47 2.80 21.76
CA PRO A 58 22.37 2.23 22.78
C PRO A 58 23.49 3.20 23.16
N ASN A 59 24.07 3.89 22.18
CA ASN A 59 25.17 4.84 22.41
C ASN A 59 24.73 6.08 23.20
N GLN A 60 23.43 6.36 23.24
CA GLN A 60 22.83 7.47 23.97
C GLN A 60 22.20 7.01 25.30
N ASN A 61 22.28 5.71 25.64
CA ASN A 61 21.61 5.10 26.79
C ASN A 61 20.12 5.50 26.88
N CYS A 62 19.45 5.54 25.73
CA CYS A 62 18.08 6.04 25.61
C CYS A 62 17.20 5.03 24.88
N GLY A 63 15.99 4.83 25.41
CA GLY A 63 14.91 4.09 24.75
C GLY A 63 13.67 4.96 24.69
N ILE A 64 13.05 5.03 23.52
CA ILE A 64 11.84 5.82 23.27
C ILE A 64 10.75 4.87 22.81
N VAL A 65 9.57 5.01 23.40
CA VAL A 65 8.37 4.27 23.01
C VAL A 65 7.27 5.27 22.73
N ILE A 66 6.62 5.11 21.59
CA ILE A 66 5.47 5.90 21.17
C ILE A 66 4.32 4.95 20.90
N LEU A 67 3.16 5.30 21.44
CA LEU A 67 1.89 4.65 21.16
C LEU A 67 0.89 5.74 20.78
N THR A 68 0.16 5.53 19.69
CA THR A 68 -0.93 6.41 19.31
C THR A 68 -2.18 5.59 19.02
N ASN A 69 -3.34 6.21 19.22
CA ASN A 69 -4.65 5.70 18.81
C ASN A 69 -4.97 6.10 17.35
N ILE A 70 -3.93 6.26 16.53
CA ILE A 70 -4.05 6.61 15.11
C ILE A 70 -3.53 5.43 14.30
N ASN A 71 -4.34 5.02 13.33
CA ASN A 71 -3.97 4.01 12.35
C ASN A 71 -3.13 4.65 11.24
N SER A 72 -1.81 4.69 11.44
CA SER A 72 -0.89 5.29 10.48
C SER A 72 0.45 4.56 10.48
N PHE A 73 1.02 4.41 9.29
CA PHE A 73 2.34 3.79 9.11
C PHE A 73 3.48 4.71 9.56
N TYR A 74 3.30 6.02 9.38
CA TYR A 74 4.38 7.00 9.53
C TYR A 74 4.17 7.94 10.71
N ALA A 75 2.98 8.10 11.27
CA ALA A 75 2.75 9.04 12.38
C ALA A 75 3.70 8.76 13.56
N VAL A 76 3.76 7.52 14.04
CA VAL A 76 4.65 7.14 15.15
C VAL A 76 6.13 7.29 14.80
N ARG A 77 6.50 7.03 13.54
CA ARG A 77 7.89 7.19 13.06
C ARG A 77 8.28 8.66 12.97
N ASN A 78 7.42 9.51 12.44
CA ASN A 78 7.65 10.95 12.33
C ASN A 78 7.73 11.61 13.71
N ILE A 79 6.88 11.19 14.67
CA ILE A 79 6.97 11.65 16.06
C ILE A 79 8.27 11.16 16.70
N MET A 80 8.64 9.88 16.49
CA MET A 80 9.90 9.31 16.97
C MET A 80 11.08 10.13 16.50
N ASP A 81 11.15 10.36 15.20
CA ASP A 81 12.23 11.10 14.56
C ASP A 81 12.30 12.54 15.08
N GLY A 82 11.15 13.20 15.24
CA GLY A 82 11.05 14.54 15.84
C GLY A 82 11.58 14.60 17.27
N LEU A 83 11.28 13.58 18.09
CA LEU A 83 11.80 13.46 19.44
C LEU A 83 13.32 13.23 19.43
N ILE A 84 13.82 12.31 18.61
CA ILE A 84 15.26 12.02 18.53
C ILE A 84 16.04 13.25 18.08
N ILE A 85 15.56 13.98 17.06
CA ILE A 85 16.16 15.23 16.59
C ILE A 85 16.24 16.24 17.74
N ARG A 86 15.15 16.40 18.50
CA ARG A 86 15.10 17.37 19.59
C ARG A 86 16.01 16.99 20.75
N LEU A 87 16.05 15.71 21.12
CA LEU A 87 16.90 15.18 22.20
C LEU A 87 18.39 15.28 21.86
N ASN A 88 18.76 15.05 20.60
CA ASN A 88 20.16 15.08 20.16
C ASN A 88 20.59 16.43 19.57
N LYS A 89 19.72 17.47 19.65
CA LYS A 89 19.97 18.81 19.10
C LYS A 89 20.39 18.80 17.62
N GLN A 90 19.84 17.87 16.85
CA GLN A 90 20.11 17.74 15.42
C GLN A 90 19.29 18.76 14.63
N GLU A 91 19.68 19.01 13.38
CA GLU A 91 18.90 19.83 12.46
C GLU A 91 17.59 19.14 12.09
N LYS A 92 16.56 19.95 11.80
CA LYS A 92 15.26 19.43 11.39
C LYS A 92 15.38 18.82 9.99
N VAL A 93 14.98 17.57 9.86
CA VAL A 93 14.81 16.91 8.57
C VAL A 93 13.43 17.25 8.01
N ALA A 94 13.37 17.62 6.73
CA ALA A 94 12.10 17.81 6.03
C ALA A 94 11.50 16.45 5.68
N TYR A 95 10.22 16.24 6.03
CA TYR A 95 9.50 15.01 5.71
C TYR A 95 8.51 15.26 4.59
N ILE A 96 8.55 14.39 3.58
CA ILE A 96 7.48 14.29 2.60
C ILE A 96 6.38 13.42 3.24
N PRO A 97 5.11 13.87 3.27
CA PRO A 97 4.01 13.07 3.82
C PRO A 97 3.62 11.93 2.86
N TYR A 98 4.53 10.98 2.64
CA TYR A 98 4.40 9.87 1.70
C TYR A 98 3.11 9.09 1.90
N GLU A 99 2.71 8.85 3.16
CA GLU A 99 1.47 8.16 3.50
C GLU A 99 0.24 8.85 2.91
N MET A 100 0.18 10.17 2.99
CA MET A 100 -0.94 10.96 2.49
C MET A 100 -1.02 10.85 0.98
N TYR A 101 0.10 11.02 0.27
CA TYR A 101 0.16 10.87 -1.18
C TYR A 101 -0.18 9.46 -1.63
N PHE A 102 0.29 8.44 -0.91
CA PHE A 102 -0.01 7.05 -1.20
C PHE A 102 -1.51 6.74 -1.05
N ARG A 103 -2.15 7.22 0.02
CA ARG A 103 -3.59 7.10 0.22
C ARG A 103 -4.37 7.81 -0.89
N TYR A 104 -3.98 9.03 -1.28
CA TYR A 104 -4.62 9.74 -2.38
C TYR A 104 -4.41 9.07 -3.73
N ALA A 105 -3.25 8.45 -3.98
CA ALA A 105 -3.01 7.69 -5.20
C ALA A 105 -3.95 6.48 -5.28
N ILE A 106 -4.11 5.72 -4.19
CA ILE A 106 -5.03 4.57 -4.14
C ILE A 106 -6.49 5.02 -4.30
N LEU A 107 -6.88 6.11 -3.61
CA LEU A 107 -8.21 6.69 -3.78
C LEU A 107 -8.44 7.15 -5.22
N GLY A 108 -7.46 7.79 -5.85
CA GLY A 108 -7.51 8.21 -7.24
C GLY A 108 -7.67 7.04 -8.19
N LEU A 109 -6.91 5.96 -8.01
CA LEU A 109 -7.04 4.71 -8.78
C LEU A 109 -8.43 4.09 -8.63
N PHE A 110 -8.96 4.07 -7.40
CA PHE A 110 -10.31 3.60 -7.12
C PHE A 110 -11.36 4.44 -7.84
N LEU A 111 -11.32 5.77 -7.69
CA LEU A 111 -12.26 6.69 -8.31
C LEU A 111 -12.19 6.63 -9.84
N TRP A 112 -10.99 6.54 -10.40
CA TRP A 112 -10.78 6.35 -11.83
C TRP A 112 -11.47 5.08 -12.32
N SER A 113 -11.21 3.94 -11.67
CA SER A 113 -11.80 2.64 -12.02
C SER A 113 -13.34 2.67 -11.91
N PHE A 114 -13.85 3.37 -10.89
CA PHE A 114 -15.29 3.53 -10.68
C PHE A 114 -15.95 4.40 -11.75
N ILE A 115 -15.37 5.55 -12.07
CA ILE A 115 -15.86 6.46 -13.12
C ILE A 115 -15.85 5.75 -14.48
N GLU A 116 -14.76 5.05 -14.80
CA GLU A 116 -14.64 4.27 -16.02
C GLU A 116 -15.72 3.18 -16.10
N PHE A 117 -15.94 2.44 -15.01
CA PHE A 117 -17.02 1.46 -14.91
C PHE A 117 -18.39 2.10 -15.17
N LEU A 118 -18.70 3.25 -14.56
CA LEU A 118 -19.97 3.94 -14.76
C LEU A 118 -20.17 4.40 -16.21
N PHE A 119 -19.13 4.92 -16.87
CA PHE A 119 -19.22 5.31 -18.28
C PHE A 119 -19.50 4.11 -19.19
N ARG A 120 -18.77 3.01 -18.98
CA ARG A 120 -18.97 1.76 -19.73
C ARG A 120 -20.36 1.18 -19.46
N LEU A 121 -20.79 1.13 -18.20
CA LEU A 121 -22.11 0.66 -17.81
C LEU A 121 -23.22 1.50 -18.43
N ASN A 122 -23.08 2.83 -18.44
CA ASN A 122 -24.05 3.72 -19.09
C ASN A 122 -24.10 3.50 -20.61
N LYS A 123 -22.95 3.26 -21.26
CA LYS A 123 -22.89 2.92 -22.69
C LYS A 123 -23.58 1.59 -22.96
N TRP A 124 -23.36 0.57 -22.13
CA TRP A 124 -24.03 -0.73 -22.25
C TRP A 124 -25.55 -0.64 -21.99
N ARG A 125 -25.95 0.19 -21.01
CA ARG A 125 -27.36 0.52 -20.73
C ARG A 125 -28.04 1.16 -21.93
N LYS A 126 -27.39 2.11 -22.63
CA LYS A 126 -27.90 2.71 -23.87
C LYS A 126 -28.08 1.69 -24.99
N GLN A 127 -27.37 0.56 -24.94
CA GLN A 127 -27.52 -0.58 -25.83
C GLN A 127 -28.53 -1.63 -25.31
N LYS A 128 -29.35 -1.29 -24.30
CA LYS A 128 -30.34 -2.16 -23.67
C LYS A 128 -29.75 -3.46 -23.10
N PHE A 129 -28.50 -3.41 -22.61
CA PHE A 129 -27.81 -4.54 -22.00
C PHE A 129 -27.73 -5.80 -22.87
N VAL A 130 -27.67 -5.63 -24.20
CA VAL A 130 -27.53 -6.80 -25.08
C VAL A 130 -26.18 -7.48 -24.81
N PHE A 131 -26.22 -8.77 -24.48
CA PHE A 131 -25.02 -9.60 -24.37
C PHE A 131 -24.57 -10.01 -25.76
N ARG A 132 -23.37 -9.58 -26.16
CA ARG A 132 -22.76 -9.94 -27.44
C ARG A 132 -21.39 -10.53 -27.18
N TYR A 133 -21.20 -11.77 -27.60
CA TYR A 133 -19.90 -12.43 -27.51
C TYR A 133 -19.08 -12.04 -28.73
N SER A 134 -17.93 -11.40 -28.50
CA SER A 134 -16.98 -11.08 -29.58
C SER A 134 -15.92 -12.17 -29.68
N LYS A 135 -15.74 -12.71 -30.88
CA LYS A 135 -14.58 -13.58 -31.19
C LYS A 135 -13.39 -12.77 -31.70
N ASP A 136 -13.51 -11.44 -31.74
CA ASP A 136 -12.40 -10.58 -32.17
C ASP A 136 -11.27 -10.68 -31.15
N LYS A 137 -10.06 -10.92 -31.65
CA LYS A 137 -8.85 -11.02 -30.83
C LYS A 137 -8.58 -9.70 -30.10
N GLU A 138 -8.95 -8.58 -30.71
CA GLU A 138 -8.78 -7.25 -30.12
C GLU A 138 -9.64 -7.08 -28.86
N ASP A 139 -10.92 -7.44 -28.91
CA ASP A 139 -11.82 -7.35 -27.75
C ASP A 139 -11.40 -8.29 -26.61
N ILE A 140 -10.95 -9.50 -26.96
CA ILE A 140 -10.42 -10.47 -25.99
C ILE A 140 -9.12 -9.96 -25.36
N PHE A 141 -8.22 -9.36 -26.15
CA PHE A 141 -6.99 -8.75 -25.65
C PHE A 141 -7.28 -7.60 -24.68
N TRP A 142 -8.23 -6.72 -25.03
CA TRP A 142 -8.65 -5.60 -24.17
C TRP A 142 -9.34 -6.07 -22.88
N LEU A 143 -10.10 -7.17 -22.94
CA LEU A 143 -10.64 -7.82 -21.74
C LEU A 143 -9.50 -8.32 -20.84
N PHE A 144 -8.55 -9.06 -21.41
CA PHE A 144 -7.43 -9.62 -20.66
C PHE A 144 -6.57 -8.54 -20.00
N ILE A 145 -6.20 -7.48 -20.73
CA ILE A 145 -5.40 -6.39 -20.16
C ILE A 145 -6.15 -5.64 -19.07
N SER A 146 -7.47 -5.43 -19.19
CA SER A 146 -8.28 -4.78 -18.16
C SER A 146 -8.32 -5.60 -16.87
N ILE A 147 -8.53 -6.91 -16.98
CA ILE A 147 -8.53 -7.83 -15.83
C ILE A 147 -7.12 -7.90 -15.22
N PHE A 148 -6.09 -8.05 -16.04
CA PHE A 148 -4.71 -8.12 -15.58
C PHE A 148 -4.30 -6.85 -14.82
N LEU A 149 -4.62 -5.67 -15.35
CA LEU A 149 -4.35 -4.39 -14.67
C LEU A 149 -5.16 -4.24 -13.38
N ALA A 150 -6.43 -4.65 -13.36
CA ALA A 150 -7.25 -4.59 -12.14
C ALA A 150 -6.69 -5.50 -11.04
N LEU A 151 -6.22 -6.69 -11.39
CA LEU A 151 -5.68 -7.66 -10.43
C LEU A 151 -4.22 -7.38 -10.04
N SER A 152 -3.41 -6.77 -10.91
CA SER A 152 -2.01 -6.48 -10.60
C SER A 152 -1.87 -5.53 -9.40
N TRP A 153 -2.82 -4.62 -9.20
CA TRP A 153 -2.87 -3.74 -8.05
C TRP A 153 -2.94 -4.50 -6.72
N LEU A 154 -3.56 -5.69 -6.69
CA LEU A 154 -3.60 -6.57 -5.51
C LEU A 154 -2.23 -7.09 -5.09
N PHE A 155 -1.20 -6.96 -5.92
CA PHE A 155 0.17 -7.37 -5.62
C PHE A 155 1.10 -6.17 -5.46
N VAL A 156 0.95 -5.17 -6.33
CA VAL A 156 1.78 -3.95 -6.30
C VAL A 156 1.58 -3.16 -5.01
N ILE A 157 0.34 -2.91 -4.61
CA ILE A 157 0.05 -2.08 -3.44
C ILE A 157 0.52 -2.72 -2.13
N PRO A 158 0.23 -4.01 -1.84
CA PRO A 158 0.71 -4.65 -0.61
C PRO A 158 2.25 -4.73 -0.55
N TYR A 159 2.91 -4.92 -1.70
CA TYR A 159 4.37 -4.91 -1.78
C TYR A 159 4.96 -3.56 -1.34
N PHE A 160 4.45 -2.45 -1.88
CA PHE A 160 4.90 -1.11 -1.46
C PHE A 160 4.48 -0.73 -0.04
N ALA A 161 3.37 -1.27 0.46
CA ALA A 161 2.91 -1.05 1.82
C ALA A 161 3.60 -1.95 2.86
N GLU A 162 4.41 -2.91 2.43
CA GLU A 162 5.02 -3.94 3.29
C GLU A 162 3.99 -4.68 4.17
N LEU A 163 2.76 -4.86 3.66
CA LEU A 163 1.67 -5.54 4.37
C LEU A 163 1.22 -6.79 3.60
N PRO A 164 0.87 -7.89 4.30
CA PRO A 164 0.17 -9.00 3.66
C PRO A 164 -1.19 -8.53 3.13
N LEU A 165 -1.51 -8.88 1.87
CA LEU A 165 -2.75 -8.48 1.19
C LEU A 165 -4.01 -8.76 2.04
N LEU A 166 -4.08 -9.96 2.62
CA LEU A 166 -5.23 -10.40 3.43
C LEU A 166 -5.35 -9.64 4.76
N SER A 167 -4.26 -9.08 5.27
CA SER A 167 -4.24 -8.31 6.52
C SER A 167 -4.59 -6.83 6.28
N MET A 168 -4.55 -6.33 5.04
CA MET A 168 -4.81 -4.92 4.75
C MET A 168 -6.19 -4.43 5.21
N PRO A 169 -7.32 -5.13 4.99
CA PRO A 169 -8.62 -4.63 5.46
C PRO A 169 -8.73 -4.52 6.98
N THR A 170 -7.93 -5.30 7.71
CA THR A 170 -7.89 -5.27 9.18
C THR A 170 -6.93 -4.19 9.69
N LEU A 171 -5.74 -4.09 9.07
CA LEU A 171 -4.67 -3.19 9.51
C LEU A 171 -4.81 -1.77 8.94
N GLN A 172 -5.42 -1.61 7.78
CA GLN A 172 -5.60 -0.37 7.04
C GLN A 172 -6.93 -0.43 6.27
N PRO A 173 -8.08 -0.32 6.96
CA PRO A 173 -9.38 -0.59 6.36
C PRO A 173 -9.67 0.23 5.10
N ASP A 174 -9.29 1.51 5.10
CA ASP A 174 -9.50 2.40 3.95
C ASP A 174 -8.71 1.94 2.72
N LEU A 175 -7.42 1.62 2.87
CA LEU A 175 -6.59 1.10 1.78
C LEU A 175 -7.04 -0.30 1.34
N GLY A 176 -7.30 -1.19 2.29
CA GLY A 176 -7.70 -2.56 2.03
C GLY A 176 -9.01 -2.62 1.25
N TYR A 177 -10.06 -1.95 1.73
CA TYR A 177 -11.35 -1.96 1.04
C TYR A 177 -11.30 -1.24 -0.31
N ALA A 178 -10.63 -0.08 -0.42
CA ALA A 178 -10.48 0.60 -1.70
C ALA A 178 -9.79 -0.30 -2.74
N LEU A 179 -8.76 -1.04 -2.32
CA LEU A 179 -8.02 -1.97 -3.17
C LEU A 179 -8.90 -3.15 -3.64
N PHE A 180 -9.56 -3.86 -2.72
CA PHE A 180 -10.40 -5.01 -3.08
C PHE A 180 -11.61 -4.61 -3.92
N ILE A 181 -12.33 -3.56 -3.52
CA ILE A 181 -13.50 -3.09 -4.25
C ILE A 181 -13.05 -2.52 -5.61
N GLY A 182 -11.94 -1.79 -5.66
CA GLY A 182 -11.35 -1.27 -6.90
C GLY A 182 -11.00 -2.39 -7.89
N ALA A 183 -10.37 -3.48 -7.44
CA ALA A 183 -10.06 -4.63 -8.28
C ALA A 183 -11.33 -5.34 -8.81
N ILE A 184 -12.36 -5.49 -7.97
CA ILE A 184 -13.66 -6.05 -8.39
C ILE A 184 -14.30 -5.15 -9.46
N ILE A 185 -14.37 -3.85 -9.21
CA ILE A 185 -14.95 -2.88 -10.15
C ILE A 185 -14.18 -2.84 -11.46
N GLY A 186 -12.84 -2.83 -11.42
CA GLY A 186 -12.00 -2.86 -12.60
C GLY A 186 -12.19 -4.14 -13.43
N THR A 187 -12.31 -5.29 -12.76
CA THR A 187 -12.61 -6.58 -13.41
C THR A 187 -13.99 -6.55 -14.08
N LEU A 188 -15.02 -6.10 -13.37
CA LEU A 188 -16.37 -5.94 -13.92
C LEU A 188 -16.40 -4.94 -15.08
N SER A 189 -15.62 -3.86 -14.99
CA SER A 189 -15.46 -2.86 -16.05
C SER A 189 -14.88 -3.48 -17.33
N GLY A 190 -13.93 -4.40 -17.22
CA GLY A 190 -13.41 -5.19 -18.33
C GLY A 190 -14.51 -6.04 -18.99
N PHE A 191 -15.30 -6.76 -18.20
CA PHE A 191 -16.43 -7.54 -18.72
C PHE A 191 -17.49 -6.68 -19.40
N VAL A 192 -17.86 -5.54 -18.80
CA VAL A 192 -18.82 -4.61 -19.40
C VAL A 192 -18.28 -4.08 -20.75
N GLN A 193 -16.99 -3.73 -20.83
CA GLN A 193 -16.37 -3.32 -22.09
C GLN A 193 -16.47 -4.39 -23.16
N TYR A 194 -16.21 -5.65 -22.82
CA TYR A 194 -16.28 -6.76 -23.76
C TYR A 194 -17.67 -6.94 -24.39
N PHE A 195 -18.76 -6.64 -23.65
CA PHE A 195 -20.12 -6.73 -24.19
C PHE A 195 -20.57 -5.49 -24.99
N ILE A 196 -19.85 -4.37 -24.90
CA ILE A 196 -20.18 -3.15 -25.63
C ILE A 196 -19.74 -3.30 -27.08
N LYS A 197 -20.64 -3.01 -28.03
CA LYS A 197 -20.28 -2.95 -29.46
C LYS A 197 -19.10 -1.98 -29.65
N GLY A 198 -17.93 -2.48 -30.05
CA GLY A 198 -16.91 -1.66 -30.69
C GLY A 198 -17.59 -0.96 -31.86
N ASN A 199 -17.53 0.37 -31.92
CA ASN A 199 -18.00 1.09 -33.10
C ASN A 199 -17.02 0.71 -34.22
N THR A 200 -17.24 -0.43 -34.86
CA THR A 200 -16.59 -0.81 -36.09
C THR A 200 -17.13 0.14 -37.15
N ASN A 201 -16.57 1.35 -37.18
CA ASN A 201 -16.56 2.25 -38.34
C ASN A 201 -15.82 1.62 -39.55
N LYS A 202 -15.57 0.30 -39.54
CA LYS A 202 -14.98 -0.44 -40.66
C LYS A 202 -15.94 -0.59 -41.85
N GLU A 203 -17.19 -0.13 -41.76
CA GLU A 203 -18.14 -0.15 -42.89
C GLU A 203 -18.23 1.17 -43.70
N ILE A 204 -17.60 2.28 -43.27
CA ILE A 204 -17.74 3.58 -43.97
C ILE A 204 -16.62 3.83 -45.01
N LEU A 205 -15.59 2.98 -45.10
CA LEU A 205 -14.50 3.11 -46.08
C LEU A 205 -14.48 1.99 -47.14
N ARG A 206 -15.64 1.56 -47.62
CA ARG A 206 -15.71 0.97 -48.97
C ARG A 206 -16.15 2.08 -49.92
N PRO A 207 -15.23 2.70 -50.69
CA PRO A 207 -15.64 3.62 -51.74
C PRO A 207 -16.53 2.82 -52.71
N THR A 208 -17.78 3.22 -52.81
CA THR A 208 -18.65 2.89 -53.95
C THR A 208 -18.00 3.48 -55.19
N LEU A 209 -17.09 2.70 -55.79
CA LEU A 209 -16.71 2.82 -57.20
C LEU A 209 -17.94 2.42 -58.01
N TYR A 210 -18.81 3.39 -58.26
CA TYR A 210 -19.72 3.33 -59.40
C TYR A 210 -18.93 3.79 -60.63
N LEU A 211 -18.58 2.81 -61.47
CA LEU A 211 -18.39 2.99 -62.90
C LEU A 211 -19.76 2.95 -63.58
#